data_AF-A0A1A7XY44-F1
#
_entry.id   AF-A0A1A7XY44-F1
#
_cell.length_a   1.000
_cell.length_b   1.000
_cell.length_c   1.000
_cell.angle_alpha   90.00
_cell.angle_beta   90.00
_cell.angle_gamma   90.00
#
_symmetry.space_group_name_H-M   'P 1'
#
loop_
_entity.id
_entity.type
_entity.pdbx_description
1 polymer ?
#
loop_
_entity_poly.entity_id
_entity_poly.type
_entity_poly.pdbx_seq_one_letter_code
_entity_poly.pdbx_strand_id
1 'polypeptide(L)'
;NHLSPTADKPRPVLSVSPSWLSPGASVTLSCEVEAPSAGWRFFWYEVVPDPSRWSYNYNLLPGSTNGTLENSFIIHGQKQTAGYVCRAARGEPEFYSDYSKTKFVWSADSHPAASLTVNPDSVQHFTSDSVSLTCTGNSTGWRVRRFTGSYLSQCSTW
;
A
#
# COMPACT_ATOMS: atom_id res chain seq x y z
N ASN A 1 -30.03 -1.18 30.35
CA ASN A 1 -29.14 -0.40 29.48
C ASN A 1 -28.54 -1.32 28.43
N HIS A 2 -29.19 -1.37 27.28
CA HIS A 2 -28.84 -2.25 26.17
C HIS A 2 -27.80 -1.51 25.29
N LEU A 3 -26.52 -1.84 25.44
CA LEU A 3 -25.45 -1.30 24.58
C LEU A 3 -25.23 -2.24 23.41
N SER A 4 -25.63 -1.82 22.21
CA SER A 4 -24.96 -2.13 20.93
C SER A 4 -25.49 -1.13 19.89
N PRO A 5 -24.61 -0.51 19.10
CA PRO A 5 -24.17 -1.14 17.85
C PRO A 5 -22.64 -1.17 17.73
N THR A 6 -22.10 -2.15 17.02
CA THR A 6 -20.70 -2.27 16.58
C THR A 6 -20.01 -0.91 16.41
N ALA A 7 -19.05 -0.59 17.28
CA ALA A 7 -18.23 0.61 17.13
C ALA A 7 -17.49 0.53 15.79
N ASP A 8 -17.85 1.41 14.84
CA ASP A 8 -17.23 1.46 13.53
C ASP A 8 -15.74 1.78 13.71
N LYS A 9 -14.87 0.95 13.13
CA LYS A 9 -13.43 1.09 13.35
C LYS A 9 -12.93 2.25 12.49
N PRO A 10 -12.18 3.20 13.04
CA PRO A 10 -11.62 4.26 12.22
C PRO A 10 -10.69 3.65 11.18
N ARG A 11 -10.67 4.24 9.97
CA ARG A 11 -9.75 3.83 8.92
C ARG A 11 -8.62 4.84 8.79
N PRO A 12 -7.36 4.46 9.07
CA PRO A 12 -6.25 5.38 8.93
C PRO A 12 -5.97 5.76 7.48
N VAL A 13 -5.40 6.94 7.28
CA VAL A 13 -4.92 7.44 5.99
C VAL A 13 -3.40 7.34 5.97
N LEU A 14 -2.88 6.49 5.06
CA LEU A 14 -1.46 6.35 4.83
C LEU A 14 -1.00 7.34 3.75
N SER A 15 0.08 8.05 4.06
CA SER A 15 0.85 8.90 3.15
C SER A 15 2.29 8.39 3.05
N VAL A 16 2.92 8.59 1.89
CA VAL A 16 4.30 8.14 1.62
C VAL A 16 5.08 9.27 0.97
N SER A 17 6.32 9.50 1.40
CA SER A 17 7.19 10.53 0.84
C SER A 17 8.67 10.10 0.84
N PRO A 18 9.39 10.18 -0.30
CA PRO A 18 8.84 10.44 -1.63
C PRO A 18 8.08 9.22 -2.18
N SER A 19 7.18 9.43 -3.14
CA SER A 19 6.45 8.33 -3.81
C SER A 19 7.28 7.63 -4.89
N TRP A 20 8.38 8.25 -5.33
CA TRP A 20 9.30 7.73 -6.34
C TRP A 20 10.74 7.82 -5.83
N LEU A 21 11.44 6.69 -5.85
CA LEU A 21 12.79 6.58 -5.29
C LEU A 21 13.86 6.46 -6.37
N SER A 22 15.00 7.10 -6.09
CA SER A 22 16.28 6.66 -6.65
C SER A 22 16.80 5.46 -5.84
N PRO A 23 17.57 4.54 -6.44
CA PRO A 23 18.12 3.38 -5.73
C PRO A 23 18.81 3.78 -4.41
N GLY A 24 18.39 3.16 -3.30
CA GLY A 24 18.97 3.41 -1.97
C GLY A 24 18.40 4.61 -1.21
N ALA A 25 17.47 5.38 -1.80
CA ALA A 25 16.75 6.43 -1.08
C ALA A 25 15.85 5.85 0.02
N SER A 26 15.61 6.63 1.07
CA SER A 26 14.67 6.29 2.14
C SER A 26 13.26 6.80 1.83
N VAL A 27 12.27 6.15 2.44
CA VAL A 27 10.86 6.54 2.41
C VAL A 27 10.42 6.85 3.82
N THR A 28 9.67 7.92 3.99
CA THR A 28 8.89 8.17 5.20
C THR A 28 7.43 7.79 4.94
N LEU A 29 6.92 6.87 5.74
CA LEU A 29 5.49 6.59 5.86
C LEU A 29 4.90 7.50 6.94
N SER A 30 3.68 8.00 6.74
CA SER A 30 2.92 8.76 7.74
C SER A 30 1.49 8.25 7.80
N CYS A 31 0.96 8.03 9.01
CA CYS A 31 -0.35 7.45 9.22
C CYS A 31 -1.23 8.40 10.04
N GLU A 32 -2.34 8.83 9.48
CA GLU A 32 -3.28 9.73 10.15
C GLU A 32 -4.56 8.97 10.53
N VAL A 33 -5.07 9.24 11.72
CA VAL A 33 -6.33 8.68 12.22
C VAL A 33 -7.22 9.84 12.63
N GLU A 34 -8.48 9.81 12.22
CA GLU A 34 -9.46 10.81 12.66
C GLU A 34 -9.53 10.82 14.20
N ALA A 35 -9.38 12.01 14.80
CA ALA A 35 -9.10 12.23 16.22
C ALA A 35 -7.70 11.74 16.70
N PRO A 36 -6.62 12.41 16.26
CA PRO A 36 -5.23 12.04 16.59
C PRO A 36 -4.83 12.24 18.06
N SER A 37 -5.69 12.87 18.89
CA SER A 37 -5.39 13.22 20.29
C SER A 37 -5.51 12.07 21.30
N ALA A 38 -5.65 10.83 20.85
CA ALA A 38 -5.75 9.65 21.72
C ALA A 38 -4.49 8.78 21.56
N GLY A 39 -4.02 8.15 22.64
CA GLY A 39 -2.79 7.35 22.73
C GLY A 39 -2.72 6.12 21.82
N TRP A 40 -2.74 6.36 20.51
CA TRP A 40 -2.59 5.39 19.46
C TRP A 40 -1.12 4.93 19.39
N ARG A 41 -0.95 3.64 19.09
CA ARG A 41 0.29 3.08 18.58
C ARG A 41 0.09 2.69 17.14
N PHE A 42 1.05 3.04 16.29
CA PHE A 42 0.99 2.80 14.85
C PHE A 42 1.79 1.57 14.47
N PHE A 43 1.16 0.69 13.70
CA PHE A 43 1.70 -0.54 13.17
C PHE A 43 1.83 -0.43 11.66
N TRP A 44 2.96 -0.87 11.13
CA TRP A 44 3.35 -0.68 9.75
C TRP A 44 3.59 -2.02 9.08
N TYR A 45 3.00 -2.21 7.91
CA TYR A 45 3.05 -3.48 7.20
C TYR A 45 3.46 -3.27 5.75
N GLU A 46 4.24 -4.22 5.24
CA GLU A 46 4.47 -4.41 3.81
C GLU A 46 3.37 -5.29 3.22
N VAL A 47 2.90 -4.93 2.03
CA VAL A 47 1.91 -5.68 1.26
C VAL A 47 2.66 -6.68 0.39
N VAL A 48 2.55 -7.96 0.72
CA VAL A 48 3.22 -9.04 0.01
C VAL A 48 2.19 -9.81 -0.82
N PRO A 49 2.35 -9.89 -2.15
CA PRO A 49 1.48 -10.70 -3.00
C PRO A 49 1.46 -12.16 -2.53
N ASP A 50 0.28 -12.74 -2.44
CA ASP A 50 0.05 -14.17 -2.23
C ASP A 50 -0.58 -14.77 -3.50
N PRO A 51 0.24 -15.25 -4.45
CA PRO A 51 -0.28 -15.80 -5.71
C PRO A 51 -1.14 -17.04 -5.50
N SER A 52 -0.95 -17.77 -4.39
CA SER A 52 -1.69 -19.01 -4.12
C SER A 52 -3.15 -18.75 -3.77
N ARG A 53 -3.43 -17.58 -3.18
CA ARG A 53 -4.77 -17.15 -2.75
C ARG A 53 -5.33 -16.02 -3.60
N TRP A 54 -4.59 -15.61 -4.63
CA TRP A 54 -4.95 -14.47 -5.48
C TRP A 54 -5.23 -13.19 -4.67
N SER A 55 -4.49 -13.01 -3.58
CA SER A 55 -4.68 -11.94 -2.60
C SER A 55 -3.34 -11.38 -2.14
N TYR A 56 -3.34 -10.63 -1.05
CA TYR A 56 -2.14 -10.13 -0.40
C TYR A 56 -2.14 -10.49 1.07
N ASN A 57 -0.94 -10.65 1.60
CA ASN A 57 -0.68 -10.71 3.03
C ASN A 57 -0.07 -9.39 3.49
N TYR A 58 -0.26 -9.08 4.78
CA TYR A 58 0.35 -7.93 5.43
C TYR A 58 1.40 -8.42 6.40
N ASN A 59 2.66 -8.21 6.04
CA ASN A 59 3.79 -8.60 6.87
C ASN A 59 4.23 -7.40 7.69
N LEU A 60 4.33 -7.57 9.01
CA LEU A 60 4.74 -6.49 9.89
C LEU A 60 6.19 -6.09 9.60
N LEU A 61 6.44 -4.78 9.46
CA LEU A 61 7.79 -4.28 9.21
C LEU A 61 8.69 -4.50 10.43
N PRO A 62 9.99 -4.78 10.22
CA PRO A 62 10.97 -4.86 11.31
C PRO A 62 10.95 -3.57 12.13
N GLY A 63 10.86 -3.69 13.46
CA GLY A 63 10.75 -2.52 14.36
C GLY A 63 9.33 -2.04 14.63
N SER A 64 8.30 -2.65 14.02
CA SER A 64 6.89 -2.32 14.27
C SER A 64 6.17 -3.30 15.23
N THR A 65 6.88 -4.27 15.84
CA THR A 65 6.28 -5.35 16.66
C THR A 65 5.37 -4.85 17.78
N ASN A 66 5.76 -3.80 18.48
CA ASN A 66 4.99 -3.23 19.60
C ASN A 66 4.26 -1.93 19.20
N GLY A 67 4.18 -1.65 17.89
CA GLY A 67 3.76 -0.36 17.38
C GLY A 67 4.74 0.77 17.71
N THR A 68 4.50 1.93 17.10
CA THR A 68 5.28 3.16 17.25
C THR A 68 4.40 4.25 17.86
N LEU A 69 4.99 5.11 18.70
CA LEU A 69 4.27 6.28 19.24
C LEU A 69 4.18 7.39 18.20
N GLU A 70 5.23 7.57 17.42
CA GLU A 70 5.23 8.48 16.28
C GLU A 70 4.31 7.93 15.19
N ASN A 71 3.58 8.82 14.55
CA ASN A 71 2.73 8.50 13.43
C ASN A 71 3.52 8.42 12.10
N SER A 72 4.86 8.29 12.18
CA SER A 72 5.76 8.17 11.05
C SER A 72 6.74 7.01 11.19
N PHE A 73 7.15 6.45 10.05
CA PHE A 73 8.11 5.34 10.01
C PHE A 73 9.01 5.45 8.79
N ILE A 74 10.32 5.31 8.99
CA ILE A 74 11.32 5.44 7.91
C ILE A 74 11.76 4.06 7.44
N ILE A 75 11.67 3.84 6.14
CA ILE A 75 12.13 2.63 5.46
C ILE A 75 13.41 2.96 4.71
N HIS A 76 14.44 2.15 4.94
CA HIS A 76 15.75 2.30 4.31
C HIS A 76 16.02 1.21 3.29
N GLY A 77 16.81 1.55 2.26
CA GLY A 77 17.39 0.56 1.35
C GLY A 77 16.39 -0.16 0.45
N GLN A 78 15.21 0.41 0.25
CA GLN A 78 14.23 -0.17 -0.68
C GLN A 78 14.77 -0.08 -2.11
N LYS A 79 14.81 -1.23 -2.80
CA LYS A 79 15.33 -1.34 -4.18
C LYS A 79 14.23 -1.61 -5.20
N GLN A 80 13.11 -2.16 -4.74
CA GLN A 80 12.00 -2.56 -5.61
C GLN A 80 10.75 -1.77 -5.24
N THR A 81 9.80 -1.72 -6.18
CA THR A 81 8.47 -1.18 -5.89
C THR A 81 7.83 -1.99 -4.77
N ALA A 82 7.31 -1.32 -3.75
CA ALA A 82 6.68 -1.96 -2.61
C ALA A 82 5.40 -1.24 -2.19
N GLY A 83 4.46 -2.02 -1.66
CA GLY A 83 3.20 -1.54 -1.12
C GLY A 83 3.24 -1.53 0.40
N TYR A 84 2.63 -0.52 1.01
CA TYR A 84 2.54 -0.37 2.46
C TYR A 84 1.11 -0.12 2.90
N VAL A 85 0.79 -0.59 4.12
CA VAL A 85 -0.43 -0.25 4.85
C VAL A 85 -0.07 0.08 6.31
N CYS A 86 -0.86 0.95 6.94
CA CYS A 86 -0.76 1.21 8.37
C CYS A 86 -2.05 0.85 9.11
N ARG A 87 -1.90 0.60 10.41
CA ARG A 87 -3.00 0.36 11.37
C ARG A 87 -2.65 1.04 12.69
N ALA A 88 -3.65 1.43 13.46
CA ALA A 88 -3.44 1.98 14.80
C ALA A 88 -4.16 1.12 15.86
N ALA A 89 -3.59 1.02 17.07
CA ALA A 89 -4.23 0.39 18.22
C ALA A 89 -4.14 1.27 19.46
N ARG A 90 -5.14 1.19 20.35
CA ARG A 90 -5.17 1.91 21.64
C ARG A 90 -5.96 1.16 22.70
N GLY A 91 -5.74 1.52 23.96
CA GLY A 91 -6.49 1.00 25.11
C GLY A 91 -6.03 -0.40 25.56
N GLU A 92 -6.58 -0.83 26.69
CA GLU A 92 -6.33 -2.14 27.31
C GLU A 92 -7.69 -2.78 27.63
N PRO A 93 -8.14 -3.84 26.93
CA PRO A 93 -7.46 -4.53 25.83
C PRO A 93 -7.36 -3.69 24.55
N GLU A 94 -6.39 -4.00 23.69
CA GLU A 94 -6.11 -3.23 22.48
C GLU A 94 -7.31 -3.20 21.51
N PHE A 95 -7.84 -2.00 21.28
CA PHE A 95 -8.77 -1.69 20.22
C PHE A 95 -8.02 -1.27 18.97
N TYR A 96 -8.10 -2.09 17.92
CA TYR A 96 -7.47 -1.81 16.63
C TYR A 96 -8.41 -1.11 15.65
N SER A 97 -7.87 -0.12 14.94
CA SER A 97 -8.45 0.48 13.74
C SER A 97 -8.61 -0.54 12.60
N ASP A 98 -9.15 -0.13 11.46
CA ASP A 98 -8.97 -0.89 10.22
C ASP A 98 -7.59 -0.63 9.59
N TYR A 99 -7.24 -1.40 8.57
CA TYR A 99 -6.07 -1.11 7.74
C TYR A 99 -6.35 0.10 6.83
N SER A 100 -5.32 0.91 6.62
CA SER A 100 -5.35 1.98 5.64
C SER A 100 -5.60 1.45 4.21
N LYS A 101 -5.86 2.35 3.27
CA LYS A 101 -5.66 2.01 1.85
C LYS A 101 -4.18 1.77 1.60
N THR A 102 -3.87 0.82 0.72
CA THR A 102 -2.50 0.56 0.28
C THR A 102 -1.92 1.77 -0.45
N LYS A 103 -0.65 2.10 -0.15
CA LYS A 103 0.15 3.07 -0.91
C LYS A 103 1.39 2.39 -1.46
N PHE A 104 1.74 2.71 -2.70
CA PHE A 104 2.94 2.19 -3.35
C PHE A 104 4.03 3.24 -3.38
N VAL A 105 5.25 2.77 -3.20
CA VAL A 105 6.45 3.51 -3.52
C VAL A 105 7.11 2.84 -4.72
N TRP A 106 7.40 3.62 -5.74
CA TRP A 106 7.98 3.15 -6.99
C TRP A 106 9.50 3.23 -6.95
N SER A 107 10.15 2.18 -7.44
CA SER A 107 11.59 2.22 -7.72
C SER A 107 11.83 2.60 -9.17
N ALA A 108 12.76 3.54 -9.40
CA ALA A 108 13.23 3.88 -10.74
C ALA A 108 13.97 2.71 -11.43
N ASP A 109 14.37 1.71 -10.65
CA ASP A 109 15.27 0.64 -11.08
C ASP A 109 14.51 -0.66 -11.33
N SER A 110 13.96 -0.82 -12.53
CA SER A 110 13.35 -2.07 -12.98
C SER A 110 14.37 -2.90 -13.77
N HIS A 111 14.78 -4.05 -13.23
CA HIS A 111 15.63 -5.00 -13.94
C HIS A 111 14.94 -6.37 -14.07
N PRO A 112 14.62 -6.81 -15.30
CA PRO A 112 14.75 -6.12 -16.59
C PRO A 112 13.73 -5.00 -16.75
N ALA A 113 14.02 -4.08 -17.67
CA ALA A 113 13.15 -2.95 -17.96
C ALA A 113 11.79 -3.41 -18.50
N ALA A 114 10.74 -2.80 -17.98
CA ALA A 114 9.37 -2.91 -18.49
C ALA A 114 8.82 -1.52 -18.76
N SER A 115 8.03 -1.37 -19.82
CA SER A 115 7.34 -0.13 -20.16
C SER A 115 5.83 -0.33 -20.12
N LEU A 116 5.11 0.68 -19.62
CA LEU A 116 3.66 0.74 -19.61
C LEU A 116 3.23 1.91 -20.50
N THR A 117 2.37 1.62 -21.46
CA THR A 117 1.74 2.63 -22.35
C THR A 117 0.24 2.65 -22.09
N VAL A 118 -0.34 3.85 -22.07
CA VAL A 118 -1.77 4.08 -21.90
C VAL A 118 -2.33 4.61 -23.22
N ASN A 119 -3.49 4.09 -23.66
CA ASN A 119 -4.19 4.57 -24.86
C ASN A 119 -5.69 4.81 -24.55
N PRO A 120 -6.25 5.99 -24.88
CA PRO A 120 -5.56 7.17 -25.42
C PRO A 120 -4.56 7.76 -24.41
N ASP A 121 -3.43 8.28 -24.89
CA ASP A 121 -2.47 8.98 -24.03
C ASP A 121 -2.98 10.41 -23.81
N SER A 122 -3.58 10.66 -22.64
CA SER A 122 -4.23 11.93 -22.31
C SER A 122 -3.82 12.42 -20.94
N VAL A 123 -3.74 13.74 -20.77
CA VAL A 123 -3.46 14.39 -19.49
C VAL A 123 -4.62 14.26 -18.49
N GLN A 124 -5.82 13.95 -18.96
CA GLN A 124 -7.01 13.75 -18.14
C GLN A 124 -7.86 12.61 -18.73
N HIS A 125 -8.39 11.77 -17.85
CA HIS A 125 -9.33 10.70 -18.18
C HIS A 125 -10.61 10.86 -17.35
N PHE A 126 -11.77 10.70 -17.98
CA PHE A 126 -13.04 10.64 -17.25
C PHE A 126 -13.28 9.22 -16.72
N THR A 127 -14.00 9.13 -15.59
CA THR A 127 -14.33 7.85 -14.97
C THR A 127 -15.23 6.96 -15.82
N SER A 128 -15.93 7.53 -16.80
CA SER A 128 -16.74 6.83 -17.79
C SER A 128 -15.94 6.28 -18.98
N ASP A 129 -14.71 6.77 -19.19
CA ASP A 129 -13.95 6.44 -20.38
C ASP A 129 -13.16 5.15 -20.19
N SER A 130 -13.08 4.35 -21.24
CA SER A 130 -12.19 3.19 -21.26
C SER A 130 -10.78 3.60 -21.65
N VAL A 131 -9.81 2.96 -21.00
CA VAL A 131 -8.38 3.05 -21.38
C VAL A 131 -7.83 1.66 -21.62
N SER A 132 -6.93 1.56 -22.60
CA SER A 132 -6.15 0.37 -22.87
C SER A 132 -4.76 0.54 -22.27
N LEU A 133 -4.33 -0.44 -21.47
CA LEU A 133 -3.01 -0.49 -20.87
C LEU A 133 -2.18 -1.57 -21.56
N THR A 134 -1.02 -1.20 -22.08
CA THR A 134 -0.09 -2.14 -22.73
C THR A 134 1.22 -2.16 -21.97
N CYS A 135 1.59 -3.34 -21.46
CA CYS A 135 2.90 -3.55 -20.85
C CYS A 135 3.79 -4.33 -21.82
N THR A 136 4.98 -3.81 -22.09
CA THR A 136 6.01 -4.48 -22.90
C THR A 136 7.29 -4.63 -22.10
N GLY A 137 8.02 -5.72 -22.34
CA GLY A 137 9.29 -5.99 -21.68
C GLY A 137 10.00 -7.14 -22.37
N ASN A 138 11.32 -7.21 -22.22
CA ASN A 138 12.16 -8.18 -22.94
C ASN A 138 12.34 -9.52 -22.19
N SER A 139 11.47 -9.83 -21.24
CA SER A 139 11.64 -11.02 -20.39
C SER A 139 10.39 -11.87 -20.37
N THR A 140 10.58 -13.13 -20.77
CA THR A 140 9.57 -14.17 -20.89
C THR A 140 9.02 -14.66 -19.54
N GLY A 141 9.63 -14.25 -18.43
CA GLY A 141 9.23 -14.62 -17.07
C GLY A 141 8.29 -13.63 -16.38
N TRP A 142 8.08 -12.43 -16.94
CA TRP A 142 7.26 -11.41 -16.29
C TRP A 142 5.77 -11.67 -16.52
N ARG A 143 4.98 -11.44 -15.48
CA ARG A 143 3.53 -11.46 -15.57
C ARG A 143 3.01 -10.08 -15.21
N VAL A 144 2.20 -9.51 -16.10
CA VAL A 144 1.53 -8.24 -15.85
C VAL A 144 0.37 -8.48 -14.90
N ARG A 145 0.34 -7.72 -13.81
CA ARG A 145 -0.72 -7.79 -12.81
C ARG A 145 -1.23 -6.39 -12.54
N ARG A 146 -2.54 -6.27 -12.42
CA ARG A 146 -3.19 -5.05 -11.97
C ARG A 146 -3.47 -5.13 -10.48
N PHE A 147 -3.22 -4.03 -9.79
CA PHE A 147 -3.51 -3.84 -8.38
C PHE A 147 -4.64 -2.82 -8.22
N THR A 148 -5.77 -3.24 -7.66
CA THR A 148 -6.89 -2.33 -7.32
C THR A 148 -7.21 -2.47 -5.83
N GLY A 149 -6.63 -1.59 -5.01
CA GLY A 149 -6.90 -1.52 -3.56
C GLY A 149 -6.32 -2.69 -2.76
N SER A 150 -7.03 -3.81 -2.70
CA SER A 150 -6.60 -5.05 -2.01
C SER A 150 -6.77 -6.29 -2.89
N TYR A 151 -7.10 -6.12 -4.18
CA TYR A 151 -7.31 -7.23 -5.11
C TYR A 151 -6.20 -7.27 -6.17
N LEU A 152 -5.70 -8.48 -6.44
CA LEU A 152 -4.74 -8.78 -7.50
C LEU A 152 -5.53 -9.30 -8.70
N SER A 153 -5.20 -8.90 -9.92
CA SER A 153 -5.75 -9.53 -11.12
C SER A 153 -4.68 -9.67 -12.19
N GLN A 154 -4.61 -10.83 -12.85
CA GLN A 154 -3.83 -10.97 -14.08
C GLN A 154 -4.48 -10.14 -15.18
N CYS A 155 -3.66 -9.52 -16.02
CA CYS A 155 -4.15 -8.77 -17.17
C CYS A 155 -4.53 -9.67 -18.35
N SER A 156 -4.13 -10.95 -18.36
CA SER A 156 -4.38 -11.90 -19.46
C SER A 156 -5.78 -12.54 -19.47
N THR A 157 -6.59 -12.31 -18.44
CA THR A 157 -7.96 -12.86 -18.31
C THR A 157 -9.04 -11.84 -18.73
N TRP A 158 -8.74 -10.99 -19.71
CA TRP A 158 -9.52 -9.81 -20.10
C TRP A 158 -9.74 -9.78 -21.60
#